data_AF-A0A926UJI9-F1
#
_entry.id   AF-A0A926UJI9-F1
#
_cell.length_a   1.000
_cell.length_b   1.000
_cell.length_c   1.000
_cell.angle_alpha   90.00
_cell.angle_beta   90.00
_cell.angle_gamma   90.00
#
_symmetry.space_group_name_H-M   'P 1'
#
loop_
_entity.id
_entity.type
_entity.pdbx_description
1 polymer ?
#
loop_
_entity_poly.entity_id
_entity_poly.type
_entity_poly.pdbx_seq_one_letter_code
_entity_poly.pdbx_strand_id
1 'polypeptide(L)' 'MDNQDCNSQFSHQKDTIEYIKIISTLLNLPINDEYQNGVVANFERIKSIAEVVNNFTVPEEINIAPIFEP' A
#
# COMPACT_ATOMS: atom_id res chain seq x y z
N MET A 1 -20.64 -9.50 22.10
CA MET A 1 -20.55 -9.04 20.69
C MET A 1 -19.77 -7.75 20.78
N ASP A 2 -18.46 -7.89 20.67
CA ASP A 2 -17.51 -6.92 21.17
C ASP A 2 -17.33 -5.79 20.17
N ASN A 3 -17.61 -4.57 20.63
CA ASN A 3 -17.60 -3.33 19.86
C ASN A 3 -16.16 -2.83 19.55
N GLN A 4 -15.19 -3.74 19.52
CA GLN A 4 -13.75 -3.47 19.34
C GLN A 4 -13.27 -3.73 17.90
N ASP A 5 -13.92 -4.64 17.16
CA ASP A 5 -13.48 -5.00 15.81
C ASP A 5 -13.73 -3.93 14.75
N CYS A 6 -14.81 -3.15 14.90
CA CYS A 6 -15.15 -2.08 13.96
C CYS A 6 -14.09 -0.97 13.99
N ASN A 7 -13.59 -0.58 15.16
CA ASN A 7 -12.67 0.54 15.33
C ASN A 7 -11.27 0.28 14.73
N SER A 8 -10.83 -0.98 14.69
CA SER A 8 -9.55 -1.38 14.10
C SER A 8 -9.55 -1.30 12.57
N GLN A 9 -10.68 -1.64 11.92
CA GLN A 9 -10.79 -1.57 10.47
C GLN A 9 -10.84 -0.12 9.95
N PHE A 10 -11.45 0.80 10.71
CA PHE A 10 -11.53 2.21 10.34
C PHE A 10 -10.21 2.97 10.49
N SER A 11 -9.30 2.56 11.37
CA SER A 11 -8.00 3.23 11.53
C SER A 11 -7.09 2.99 10.32
N HIS A 12 -7.03 1.76 9.81
CA HIS A 12 -6.15 1.42 8.69
C HIS A 12 -6.54 2.07 7.37
N GLN A 13 -7.85 2.22 7.11
CA GLN A 13 -8.33 2.91 5.92
C GLN A 13 -7.96 4.40 5.94
N LYS A 14 -8.02 5.02 7.12
CA LYS A 14 -7.63 6.43 7.29
C LYS A 14 -6.14 6.63 6.97
N ASP A 15 -5.29 5.73 7.45
CA ASP A 15 -3.85 5.76 7.18
C ASP A 15 -3.55 5.62 5.68
N THR A 16 -4.27 4.72 4.99
CA THR A 16 -4.13 4.52 3.54
C THR A 16 -4.52 5.76 2.74
N ILE A 17 -5.64 6.41 3.10
CA ILE A 17 -6.07 7.65 2.42
C ILE A 17 -5.03 8.76 2.59
N GLU A 18 -4.49 8.91 3.81
CA GLU A 18 -3.44 9.89 4.09
C GLU A 18 -2.16 9.59 3.30
N TYR A 19 -1.73 8.33 3.26
CA TYR A 19 -0.59 7.88 2.48
C TYR A 19 -0.76 8.21 0.98
N ILE A 20 -1.90 7.85 0.38
CA ILE A 20 -2.18 8.12 -1.03
C ILE A 20 -2.15 9.62 -1.32
N LYS A 21 -2.69 10.45 -0.41
CA LYS A 21 -2.66 11.91 -0.55
C LYS A 21 -1.22 12.47 -0.52
N ILE A 22 -0.38 11.97 0.38
CA ILE A 22 1.02 12.41 0.48
C ILE A 22 1.80 11.98 -0.79
N ILE A 23 1.66 10.73 -1.23
CA ILE A 23 2.39 10.20 -2.38
C ILE A 23 1.95 10.85 -3.70
N SER A 24 0.64 11.04 -3.90
CA SER A 24 0.13 11.75 -5.10
C SER A 24 0.68 13.18 -5.17
N THR A 25 0.79 13.86 -4.04
CA THR A 25 1.41 15.20 -3.95
C THR A 25 2.90 15.13 -4.27
N LEU A 26 3.64 14.20 -3.67
CA LEU A 26 5.09 14.04 -3.86
C LEU A 26 5.45 13.74 -5.33
N LEU A 27 4.64 12.91 -5.99
CA LEU A 27 4.85 12.51 -7.39
C LEU A 27 4.28 13.54 -8.39
N ASN A 28 3.67 14.63 -7.93
CA ASN A 28 2.94 15.59 -8.76
C ASN A 28 1.90 14.90 -9.68
N LEU A 29 1.21 13.90 -9.13
CA LEU A 29 0.20 13.11 -9.82
C LEU A 29 -1.15 13.27 -9.09
N PRO A 30 -1.87 14.39 -9.30
CA PRO A 30 -3.13 14.64 -8.62
C PRO A 30 -4.18 13.61 -9.02
N ILE A 31 -4.92 13.10 -8.03
CA ILE A 31 -6.00 12.13 -8.23
C ILE A 31 -7.33 12.89 -8.21
N ASN A 32 -8.09 12.81 -9.31
CA ASN A 32 -9.44 13.35 -9.36
C ASN A 32 -10.33 12.66 -8.31
N ASP A 33 -11.21 13.43 -7.67
CA ASP A 33 -12.13 12.97 -6.62
C ASP A 33 -12.97 11.77 -7.08
N GLU A 34 -13.34 11.71 -8.37
CA GLU A 34 -14.08 10.58 -8.95
C GLU A 34 -13.33 9.24 -8.86
N TYR A 35 -12.00 9.25 -8.82
CA TYR A 35 -11.16 8.06 -8.79
C TYR A 35 -10.63 7.72 -7.39
N GLN A 36 -10.77 8.62 -6.40
CA GLN A 36 -10.20 8.44 -5.06
C GLN A 36 -10.59 7.11 -4.43
N ASN A 37 -11.88 6.77 -4.44
CA ASN A 37 -12.36 5.51 -3.87
C ASN A 37 -11.78 4.29 -4.60
N GLY A 38 -11.63 4.37 -5.92
CA GLY A 38 -11.04 3.28 -6.73
C GLY A 38 -9.56 3.09 -6.45
N VAL A 39 -8.81 4.19 -6.31
CA VAL A 39 -7.38 4.15 -5.97
C VAL A 39 -7.18 3.57 -4.58
N VAL A 40 -7.96 4.00 -3.59
CA VAL A 40 -7.90 3.47 -2.21
C VAL A 40 -8.20 1.97 -2.20
N ALA A 41 -9.27 1.53 -2.86
CA ALA A 41 -9.63 0.11 -2.91
C ALA A 41 -8.54 -0.74 -3.59
N ASN A 42 -7.94 -0.25 -4.68
CA ASN A 42 -6.86 -0.95 -5.36
C ASN A 42 -5.59 -0.99 -4.50
N PHE A 43 -5.27 0.09 -3.80
CA PHE A 43 -4.11 0.15 -2.91
C PHE A 43 -4.23 -0.84 -1.76
N GLU A 44 -5.39 -0.93 -1.10
CA GLU A 44 -5.63 -1.93 -0.04
C GLU A 44 -5.44 -3.37 -0.56
N ARG A 45 -5.97 -3.66 -1.76
CA ARG A 45 -5.77 -4.98 -2.39
C ARG A 45 -4.29 -5.29 -2.62
N ILE A 46 -3.51 -4.33 -3.12
CA ILE A 46 -2.07 -4.49 -3.36
C ILE A 46 -1.33 -4.66 -2.03
N LYS A 47 -1.68 -3.87 -1.01
CA LYS A 47 -1.11 -3.95 0.34
C LYS A 47 -1.26 -5.35 0.93
N SER A 48 -2.44 -5.97 0.83
CA SER A 48 -2.65 -7.35 1.30
C SER A 48 -1.75 -8.38 0.61
N ILE A 49 -1.44 -8.17 -0.68
CA ILE A 49 -0.49 -9.04 -1.41
C ILE A 49 0.94 -8.75 -0.92
N ALA A 50 1.29 -7.48 -0.77
CA ALA A 50 2.62 -7.06 -0.32
C ALA A 50 2.93 -7.52 1.11
N GLU A 51 1.95 -7.58 2.01
CA GLU A 51 2.11 -8.14 3.36
C GLU A 51 2.62 -9.59 3.33
N VAL A 52 2.13 -10.41 2.40
CA VAL A 52 2.63 -11.78 2.22
C VAL A 52 4.08 -11.76 1.76
N VAL A 53 4.42 -10.90 0.79
CA VAL A 53 5.78 -10.77 0.24
C VAL A 53 6.78 -10.24 1.28
N ASN A 54 6.37 -9.29 2.12
CA ASN A 54 7.24 -8.68 3.11
C ASN A 54 7.55 -9.60 4.30
N ASN A 55 6.77 -10.66 4.49
CA ASN A 55 7.01 -11.66 5.53
C ASN A 55 8.03 -12.74 5.12
N PHE A 56 8.52 -12.73 3.88
CA PHE A 56 9.63 -13.59 3.49
C PHE A 56 10.95 -13.04 4.04
N THR A 57 11.76 -13.90 4.66
CA THR A 57 13.10 -13.51 5.11
C THR A 57 14.00 -13.25 3.90
N VAL A 58 14.61 -12.07 3.86
CA VAL A 58 15.63 -11.75 2.87
C VAL A 58 16.98 -12.32 3.36
N PRO A 59 17.65 -13.21 2.61
CA PRO A 59 18.97 -13.69 2.99
C PRO A 59 19.99 -12.55 2.95
N GLU A 60 20.99 -12.56 3.84
CA GLU A 60 22.06 -11.54 3.87
C GLU A 60 22.88 -11.52 2.57
N GLU A 61 23.03 -12.68 1.93
CA GLU A 61 23.62 -12.85 0.61
C GLU A 61 22.54 -12.66 -0.47
N ILE A 62 22.16 -11.40 -0.73
CA ILE A 62 21.26 -11.05 -1.84
C ILE A 62 22.02 -11.21 -3.15
N ASN A 63 21.66 -12.23 -3.96
CA ASN A 63 22.00 -12.22 -5.37
C ASN A 63 21.26 -11.04 -6.02
N ILE A 64 22.02 -10.01 -6.39
CA ILE A 64 21.52 -8.89 -7.19
C ILE A 64 20.69 -9.43 -8.36
N ALA A 65 19.54 -8.79 -8.60
CA ALA A 65 18.70 -9.06 -9.76
C ALA A 65 19.55 -9.09 -11.05
N PRO A 66 19.13 -9.84 -12.09
CA PRO A 66 19.88 -9.95 -13.34
C PRO A 66 20.30 -8.57 -13.83
N ILE A 67 21.60 -8.41 -14.11
CA ILE A 67 22.16 -7.20 -14.68
C ILE A 67 21.49 -7.01 -16.04
N PHE A 68 20.90 -5.83 -16.27
CA PHE A 68 20.34 -5.49 -17.56
C PHE A 68 21.49 -5.34 -18.56
N GLU A 69 21.63 -6.28 -19.48
CA GLU A 69 22.56 -6.20 -20.61
C GLU A 69 21.86 -5.47 -21.78
N PRO A 70 22.51 -4.45 -22.40
CA PRO A 70 21.91 -3.60 -23.42
C PRO A 70 21.63 -4.30 -24.76
#